data_AF-A0A1J5PUC4-F1
#
_entry.id   AF-A0A1J5PUC4-F1
#
_cell.length_a   1.000
_cell.length_b   1.000
_cell.length_c   1.000
_cell.angle_alpha   90.00
_cell.angle_beta   90.00
_cell.angle_gamma   90.00
#
_symmetry.space_group_name_H-M   'P 1'
#
loop_
_entity.id
_entity.type
_entity.pdbx_description
1 polymer ?
#
loop_
_entity_poly.entity_id
_entity_poly.type
_entity_poly.pdbx_seq_one_letter_code
_entity_poly.pdbx_strand_id
1 'polypeptide(L)'
;MSQVREIKCPHCGEWTLWNGGIDDRCLYCNGFLEPQRFSREVEKKVNLELLKENDYLFIKPGDGPFTRWYKSSLNSLRWTVYYVQIALFLFATFLLVLLSLMAV
;
A
#
# COMPACT_ATOMS: atom_id res chain seq x y z
N MET A 1 -2.34 21.89 -13.44
CA MET A 1 -1.17 22.75 -13.14
C MET A 1 -1.04 22.80 -11.64
N SER A 2 0.03 22.25 -11.05
CA SER A 2 0.27 22.39 -9.61
C SER A 2 0.45 23.89 -9.31
N GLN A 3 -0.33 24.42 -8.38
CA GLN A 3 -0.09 25.78 -7.88
C GLN A 3 1.24 25.75 -7.15
N VAL A 4 2.24 26.46 -7.67
CA VAL A 4 3.51 26.70 -6.96
C VAL A 4 3.19 27.55 -5.75
N ARG A 5 3.55 27.07 -4.57
CA ARG A 5 3.35 27.72 -3.27
C ARG A 5 4.69 28.10 -2.69
N GLU A 6 4.68 28.96 -1.68
CA GLU A 6 5.87 29.27 -0.89
C GLU A 6 5.75 28.67 0.50
N ILE A 7 6.83 28.07 1.00
CA ILE A 7 6.92 27.51 2.34
C ILE A 7 8.21 27.96 3.00
N LYS A 8 8.15 28.21 4.31
CA LYS A 8 9.33 28.52 5.12
C LYS A 8 10.08 27.23 5.44
N CYS A 9 11.37 27.18 5.13
CA CYS A 9 12.19 26.00 5.40
C CYS A 9 12.39 25.79 6.91
N PRO A 10 12.16 24.57 7.45
CA PRO A 10 12.37 24.27 8.86
C PRO A 10 13.85 24.20 9.27
N HIS A 11 14.78 24.10 8.31
CA HIS A 11 16.21 23.97 8.59
C HIS A 11 16.96 25.30 8.59
N CYS A 12 16.73 26.16 7.58
CA CYS A 12 17.42 27.45 7.44
C CYS A 12 16.55 28.68 7.71
N GLY A 13 15.23 28.52 7.81
CA GLY A 13 14.30 29.63 8.08
C GLY A 13 14.00 30.53 6.88
N GLU A 14 14.59 30.29 5.71
CA GLU A 14 14.32 31.02 4.47
C GLU A 14 13.01 30.58 3.81
N TRP A 15 12.35 31.48 3.09
CA TRP A 15 11.18 31.16 2.27
C TRP A 15 11.62 30.57 0.93
N THR A 16 11.00 29.46 0.54
CA THR A 16 11.36 28.72 -0.69
C THR A 16 10.14 28.31 -1.48
N LEU A 17 10.35 28.12 -2.78
CA LEU A 17 9.35 27.56 -3.68
C LEU A 17 9.06 26.10 -3.31
N TRP A 18 7.79 25.76 -3.21
CA TRP A 18 7.29 24.44 -2.87
C TRP A 18 6.22 24.02 -3.85
N ASN A 19 6.36 22.83 -4.42
CA ASN A 19 5.45 22.30 -5.41
C ASN A 19 4.40 21.35 -4.81
N GLY A 20 4.41 21.20 -3.48
CA GLY A 20 3.53 20.25 -2.77
C GLY A 20 4.11 18.84 -2.66
N GLY A 21 5.35 18.63 -3.11
CA GLY A 21 6.05 17.36 -3.02
C GLY A 21 6.55 17.08 -1.61
N ILE A 22 6.55 15.80 -1.24
CA ILE A 22 7.07 15.27 0.04
C ILE A 22 8.60 15.22 0.06
N ASP A 23 9.19 15.14 -1.13
CA ASP A 23 10.61 15.04 -1.42
C ASP A 23 11.18 16.38 -1.90
N ASP A 24 10.35 17.43 -1.93
CA ASP A 24 10.77 18.79 -2.25
C ASP A 24 11.81 19.27 -1.23
N ARG A 25 12.88 19.84 -1.77
CA ARG A 25 14.03 20.34 -1.00
C ARG A 25 14.11 21.85 -1.07
N CYS A 26 14.62 22.44 -0.01
CA CYS A 26 14.93 23.86 0.05
C CYS A 26 16.01 24.23 -0.98
N LEU A 27 15.76 25.29 -1.76
CA LEU A 27 16.71 25.79 -2.77
C LEU A 27 18.01 26.34 -2.17
N TYR A 28 18.01 26.74 -0.89
CA TYR A 28 19.17 27.35 -0.22
C TYR A 28 20.00 26.34 0.57
N CYS A 29 19.36 25.49 1.38
CA CYS A 29 20.05 24.56 2.28
C CYS A 29 19.92 23.09 1.88
N ASN A 30 19.15 22.78 0.83
CA ASN A 30 18.90 21.42 0.32
C ASN A 30 18.27 20.44 1.34
N GLY A 31 17.79 20.96 2.47
CA GLY A 31 17.02 20.22 3.46
C GLY A 31 15.60 19.92 2.98
N PHE A 32 14.99 18.86 3.50
CA PHE A 32 13.60 18.52 3.20
C PHE A 32 12.66 19.61 3.74
N LEU A 33 11.68 20.02 2.93
CA LEU A 33 10.70 21.03 3.37
C LEU A 33 9.69 20.45 4.34
N GLU A 34 9.29 19.19 4.15
CA GLU A 34 8.37 18.45 5.03
C GLU A 34 9.02 17.17 5.59
N PRO A 35 10.05 17.28 6.47
CA PRO A 35 10.81 16.12 6.95
C PRO A 35 9.93 15.07 7.65
N GLN A 36 8.85 15.51 8.30
CA GLN A 36 7.96 14.66 9.08
C GLN A 36 7.00 13.86 8.20
N ARG A 37 6.57 14.43 7.06
CA ARG A 37 5.80 13.68 6.07
C ARG A 37 6.69 12.72 5.31
N PHE A 38 7.89 13.17 4.93
CA PHE A 38 8.89 12.32 4.30
C PHE A 38 9.22 11.09 5.16
N SER A 39 9.55 11.28 6.45
CA SER A 39 9.89 10.18 7.36
C SER A 39 8.74 9.18 7.52
N ARG A 40 7.51 9.65 7.69
CA ARG A 40 6.31 8.79 7.75
C ARG A 40 6.09 8.00 6.47
N GLU A 41 6.32 8.61 5.31
CA GLU A 41 6.16 7.90 4.04
C GLU A 41 7.27 6.89 3.78
N VAL A 42 8.51 7.21 4.15
CA VAL A 42 9.62 6.26 4.13
C VAL A 42 9.34 5.10 5.07
N GLU A 43 8.91 5.37 6.31
CA GLU A 43 8.55 4.36 7.29
C GLU A 43 7.43 3.45 6.77
N LYS A 44 6.38 4.02 6.16
CA LYS A 44 5.31 3.24 5.52
C LYS A 44 5.86 2.34 4.41
N LYS A 45 6.74 2.85 3.54
CA LYS A 45 7.34 2.07 2.45
C LYS A 45 8.19 0.92 2.99
N VAL A 46 9.05 1.20 3.97
CA VAL A 46 9.89 0.19 4.63
C VAL A 46 9.04 -0.88 5.30
N ASN A 47 8.00 -0.48 6.04
CA ASN A 47 7.08 -1.44 6.68
C ASN A 47 6.33 -2.29 5.65
N LEU A 48 5.90 -1.72 4.53
CA LEU A 48 5.25 -2.47 3.44
C LEU A 48 6.21 -3.48 2.81
N GLU A 49 7.48 -3.11 2.63
CA GLU A 49 8.51 -4.02 2.12
C GLU A 49 8.79 -5.15 3.11
N LEU A 50 8.93 -4.87 4.41
CA LEU A 50 9.12 -5.89 5.44
C LEU A 50 7.92 -6.84 5.55
N LEU A 51 6.69 -6.31 5.48
CA LEU A 51 5.48 -7.14 5.45
C LEU A 51 5.45 -8.05 4.23
N LYS A 52 5.90 -7.54 3.08
CA LYS A 52 5.99 -8.31 1.84
C LYS A 52 7.05 -9.42 1.94
N GLU A 53 8.20 -9.12 2.53
CA GLU A 53 9.26 -10.11 2.75
C GLU A 53 8.89 -11.19 3.77
N ASN A 54 8.06 -10.85 4.75
CA ASN A 54 7.54 -11.78 5.76
C ASN A 54 6.40 -12.67 5.25
N ASP A 55 5.78 -12.37 4.09
CA ASP A 55 4.79 -13.28 3.50
C ASP A 55 5.48 -14.58 3.04
N TYR A 56 5.05 -15.72 3.58
CA TYR A 56 5.58 -17.04 3.28
C TYR A 56 5.54 -17.37 1.76
N LEU A 57 4.53 -16.84 1.05
CA LEU A 57 4.37 -17.06 -0.39
C LEU A 57 5.01 -15.97 -1.25
N PHE A 58 5.76 -15.05 -0.66
CA PHE A 58 6.48 -14.04 -1.42
C PHE A 58 7.59 -14.66 -2.28
N ILE A 59 7.60 -14.24 -3.55
CA ILE A 59 8.58 -14.67 -4.55
C ILE A 59 9.81 -13.78 -4.39
N LYS A 60 10.92 -14.36 -3.92
CA LYS A 60 12.19 -13.66 -3.77
C LYS A 60 12.94 -13.65 -5.11
N PRO A 61 13.74 -12.61 -5.40
CA PRO A 61 14.48 -12.53 -6.67
C PRO A 61 15.52 -13.65 -6.83
N GLY A 62 16.03 -14.22 -5.74
CA GLY A 62 16.95 -15.37 -5.73
C GLY A 62 16.29 -16.76 -5.76
N ASP A 63 14.96 -16.85 -5.82
CA ASP A 63 14.26 -18.13 -5.90
C ASP A 63 14.47 -18.78 -7.27
N GLY A 64 14.78 -20.08 -7.28
CA GLY A 64 14.88 -20.89 -8.50
C GLY A 64 13.56 -20.95 -9.29
N PRO A 65 13.60 -21.35 -10.58
CA PRO A 65 12.42 -21.37 -11.44
C PRO A 65 11.30 -22.27 -10.91
N PHE A 66 11.66 -23.41 -10.31
CA PHE A 66 10.71 -24.35 -9.71
C PHE A 66 10.03 -23.80 -8.44
N THR A 67 10.80 -23.21 -7.52
CA THR A 67 10.25 -22.66 -6.27
C THR A 67 9.37 -21.44 -6.54
N ARG A 68 9.75 -20.61 -7.53
CA ARG A 68 8.92 -19.50 -8.02
C ARG A 68 7.57 -19.99 -8.55
N TRP A 69 7.56 -21.03 -9.38
CA TRP A 69 6.33 -21.60 -9.92
C TRP A 69 5.44 -22.21 -8.81
N TYR A 70 6.04 -22.94 -7.87
CA TYR A 70 5.33 -23.53 -6.74
C TYR A 70 4.66 -22.47 -5.85
N LYS A 71 5.42 -21.45 -5.42
CA LYS A 71 4.90 -20.34 -4.60
C LYS A 71 3.80 -19.57 -5.33
N SER A 72 3.97 -19.31 -6.63
CA SER A 72 2.97 -18.65 -7.46
C SER A 72 1.67 -19.45 -7.54
N SER A 73 1.76 -20.77 -7.73
CA SER A 73 0.61 -21.67 -7.80
C SER A 73 -0.16 -21.72 -6.46
N LEU A 74 0.56 -21.86 -5.34
CA LEU A 74 -0.04 -21.83 -4.00
C LEU A 74 -0.70 -20.50 -3.69
N ASN A 75 -0.07 -19.38 -4.06
CA ASN A 75 -0.66 -18.07 -3.86
C ASN A 75 -1.94 -17.91 -4.68
N SER A 76 -1.97 -18.37 -5.92
CA SER A 76 -3.19 -18.36 -6.73
C SER A 76 -4.29 -19.21 -6.09
N LEU A 77 -3.96 -20.42 -5.64
CA LEU A 77 -4.93 -21.31 -4.98
C LEU A 77 -5.51 -20.67 -3.70
N ARG A 78 -4.66 -20.04 -2.87
CA ARG A 78 -5.08 -19.31 -1.67
C ARG A 78 -6.16 -18.27 -2.00
N TRP A 79 -5.93 -17.43 -3.01
CA TRP A 79 -6.89 -16.41 -3.43
C TRP A 79 -8.17 -17.02 -4.00
N THR A 80 -8.07 -18.07 -4.84
CA THR A 80 -9.24 -18.77 -5.37
C THR A 80 -10.12 -19.31 -4.26
N VAL A 81 -9.55 -20.01 -3.27
CA VAL A 81 -10.31 -20.54 -2.11
C VAL A 81 -10.97 -19.41 -1.33
N TYR A 82 -10.24 -18.33 -1.06
CA TYR A 82 -10.77 -17.17 -0.34
C TYR A 82 -11.97 -16.53 -1.05
N TYR A 83 -11.88 -16.31 -2.36
CA TYR A 83 -12.99 -15.73 -3.13
C TYR A 83 -14.19 -16.67 -3.24
N VAL A 84 -13.96 -17.97 -3.43
CA VAL A 84 -15.05 -18.96 -3.44
C VAL A 84 -15.78 -18.98 -2.09
N GLN A 85 -15.03 -18.93 -0.98
CA GLN A 85 -15.60 -18.89 0.35
C GLN A 85 -16.46 -17.64 0.59
N ILE A 86 -15.96 -16.45 0.20
CA ILE A 86 -16.74 -15.20 0.28
C ILE A 86 -18.01 -15.30 -0.56
N ALA A 87 -17.90 -15.75 -1.80
CA ALA A 87 -19.05 -15.88 -2.70
C ALA A 87 -20.11 -16.82 -2.12
N LEU A 88 -19.70 -17.95 -1.54
CA LEU A 88 -20.60 -18.89 -0.87
C LEU A 88 -21.31 -18.23 0.31
N PHE A 89 -20.59 -17.53 1.18
CA PHE A 89 -21.21 -16.85 2.32
C PHE A 89 -22.19 -15.78 1.88
N LEU A 90 -21.81 -14.92 0.93
CA LEU A 90 -22.69 -13.89 0.39
C LEU A 90 -23.94 -14.52 -0.23
N PHE A 91 -23.78 -15.58 -1.01
CA PHE A 91 -24.90 -16.30 -1.61
C PHE A 91 -25.83 -16.91 -0.55
N ALA A 92 -25.28 -17.58 0.47
CA ALA A 92 -26.07 -18.16 1.55
C ALA A 92 -26.82 -17.09 2.35
N THR A 93 -26.16 -15.99 2.70
CA THR A 93 -26.82 -14.86 3.40
C THR A 93 -27.92 -14.23 2.55
N PHE A 94 -27.69 -14.08 1.24
CA PHE A 94 -28.69 -13.57 0.31
C PHE A 94 -29.93 -14.48 0.25
N LEU A 95 -29.73 -15.80 0.15
CA LEU A 95 -30.84 -16.76 0.20
C LEU A 95 -31.63 -16.68 1.51
N LEU A 96 -30.94 -16.58 2.65
CA LEU A 96 -31.59 -16.44 3.96
C LEU A 96 -32.44 -15.16 4.03
N VAL A 97 -31.94 -14.04 3.52
CA VAL A 97 -32.71 -12.78 3.45
C VAL A 97 -33.93 -12.94 2.57
N LEU A 98 -33.80 -13.55 1.38
CA LEU A 98 -34.94 -13.79 0.50
C LEU A 98 -36.01 -14.68 1.14
N LEU A 99 -35.61 -15.76 1.81
CA LEU A 99 -36.53 -16.63 2.54
C LEU A 99 -37.24 -15.86 3.66
N SER A 100 -36.52 -15.00 4.40
CA SER A 100 -37.12 -14.18 5.46
C SER A 100 -38.17 -13.21 4.92
N LEU A 101 -37.94 -12.63 3.74
CA LEU A 101 -38.89 -11.72 3.09
C LEU A 101 -40.12 -12.43 2.54
N MET A 102 -39.99 -13.69 2.11
CA MET A 102 -41.13 -14.50 1.66
C MET A 102 -41.96 -15.08 2.81
N ALA A 103 -41.38 -15.17 4.01
CA ALA A 103 -42.04 -15.71 5.20
C ALA A 103 -42.82 -14.64 6.00
N VAL A 104 -42.68 -13.35 5.65
CA VAL A 104 -43.41 -12.19 6.20
C VAL A 104 -44.53 -11.81 5.24
#